data_AF-A0A7S2IB16-F1
#
_entry.id   AF-A0A7S2IB16-F1
#
_cell.length_a   1.000
_cell.length_b   1.000
_cell.length_c   1.000
_cell.angle_alpha   90.00
_cell.angle_beta   90.00
_cell.angle_gamma   90.00
#
_symmetry.space_group_name_H-M   'P 1'
#
loop_
_entity.id
_entity.type
_entity.pdbx_description
1 polymer ?
#
loop_
_entity_poly.entity_id
_entity_poly.type
_entity_poly.pdbx_seq_one_letter_code
_entity_poly.pdbx_strand_id
1 'polypeptide(L)'
;DVYIGPLLHCRAYGWRDGPSNRRVFDVFPINSEIDLMVARLHELNRTVDGFVIVEAPYTFTGKSKPLHVKRSRRRWEPFAGKVTHVVMPPFEPPKSTTWSRMSPQMSVIYDGTEWDRLSTRSQALVRKARHRTAVAHG
;
A
#
# COMPACT_ATOMS: atom_id res chain seq x y z
N ASP A 1 -30.71 23.77 6.53
CA ASP A 1 -29.39 23.46 5.96
C ASP A 1 -29.50 22.64 4.70
N VAL A 2 -29.18 23.25 3.55
CA VAL A 2 -29.12 22.53 2.29
C VAL A 2 -27.84 21.69 2.32
N TYR A 3 -27.97 20.37 2.47
CA TYR A 3 -26.84 19.47 2.28
C TYR A 3 -26.45 19.54 0.81
N ILE A 4 -25.46 20.38 0.52
CA ILE A 4 -24.83 20.47 -0.79
C ILE A 4 -24.01 19.19 -0.94
N GLY A 5 -24.62 18.17 -1.55
CA GLY A 5 -23.98 16.88 -1.76
C GLY A 5 -22.65 17.02 -2.51
N PRO A 6 -21.75 16.02 -2.40
CA PRO A 6 -20.36 16.10 -2.86
C PRO A 6 -20.20 16.59 -4.32
N LEU A 7 -21.18 16.33 -5.19
CA LEU A 7 -21.17 16.76 -6.59
C LEU A 7 -21.25 18.28 -6.79
N LEU A 8 -22.03 18.99 -5.97
CA LEU A 8 -22.13 20.45 -6.09
C LEU A 8 -20.85 21.13 -5.57
N HIS A 9 -20.23 20.57 -4.52
CA HIS A 9 -18.95 21.06 -4.00
C HIS A 9 -17.83 20.87 -5.04
N CYS A 10 -17.74 19.71 -5.70
CA CYS A 10 -16.74 19.48 -6.75
C CYS A 10 -16.83 20.48 -7.91
N ARG A 11 -18.05 20.80 -8.38
CA ARG A 11 -18.24 21.74 -9.49
C ARG A 11 -17.77 23.16 -9.18
N ALA A 12 -17.91 23.60 -7.93
CA ALA A 12 -17.45 24.92 -7.48
C ALA A 12 -15.92 25.10 -7.61
N TYR A 13 -15.16 24.00 -7.54
CA TYR A 13 -13.70 23.98 -7.72
C TYR A 13 -13.27 23.54 -9.13
N GLY A 14 -14.21 23.48 -10.10
CA GLY A 14 -13.92 23.06 -11.47
C GLY A 14 -13.61 21.57 -11.62
N TRP A 15 -13.87 20.75 -10.59
CA TRP A 15 -13.69 19.31 -10.66
C TRP A 15 -14.85 18.70 -11.43
N ARG A 16 -14.53 18.03 -12.54
CA ARG A 16 -15.52 17.33 -13.35
C ARG A 16 -15.84 15.99 -12.71
N ASP A 17 -17.08 15.54 -12.90
CA ASP A 17 -17.45 14.14 -12.74
C ASP A 17 -16.50 13.34 -13.66
N GLY A 18 -15.57 12.59 -13.09
CA GLY A 18 -14.76 11.68 -13.92
C GLY A 18 -15.39 10.30 -14.01
N PRO A 19 -14.66 9.29 -14.50
CA PRO A 19 -15.25 8.00 -14.86
C PRO A 19 -16.04 7.38 -13.71
N SER A 20 -17.20 6.81 -14.04
CA SER A 20 -18.13 6.17 -13.09
C SER A 20 -17.60 4.87 -12.47
N ASN A 21 -16.43 4.38 -12.92
CA ASN A 21 -15.83 3.14 -12.41
C ASN A 21 -14.56 3.34 -11.55
N ARG A 22 -14.33 4.56 -11.02
CA ARG A 22 -13.17 4.80 -10.17
C ARG A 22 -13.12 3.79 -9.03
N ARG A 23 -11.99 3.10 -8.92
CA ARG A 23 -11.74 2.17 -7.84
C ARG A 23 -10.95 2.83 -6.73
N VAL A 24 -11.33 2.52 -5.52
CA VAL A 24 -10.76 3.04 -4.28
C VAL A 24 -9.96 1.94 -3.63
N PHE A 25 -8.67 2.20 -3.41
CA PHE A 25 -7.76 1.28 -2.74
C PHE A 25 -7.30 1.87 -1.42
N ASP A 26 -7.29 1.05 -0.38
CA ASP A 26 -6.61 1.36 0.87
C ASP A 26 -5.20 0.77 0.84
N VAL A 27 -4.19 1.65 0.82
CA VAL A 27 -2.79 1.26 0.61
C VAL A 27 -1.97 1.71 1.81
N PHE A 28 -1.30 0.77 2.49
CA PHE A 28 -0.56 1.09 3.71
C PHE A 28 0.64 0.15 3.95
N PRO A 29 1.72 0.67 4.56
CA PRO A 29 2.80 -0.16 5.05
C PRO A 29 2.44 -0.82 6.39
N ILE A 30 3.06 -1.95 6.70
CA ILE A 30 2.89 -2.64 7.99
C ILE A 30 4.21 -3.14 8.57
N ASN A 31 4.36 -3.01 9.88
CA ASN A 31 5.51 -3.53 10.61
C ASN A 31 5.14 -4.80 11.39
N SER A 32 4.37 -4.64 12.47
CA SER A 32 3.97 -5.73 13.37
C SER A 32 2.52 -5.61 13.87
N GLU A 33 1.80 -4.57 13.46
CA GLU A 33 0.50 -4.15 13.99
C GLU A 33 -0.65 -4.96 13.38
N ILE A 34 -0.60 -6.30 13.47
CA ILE A 34 -1.57 -7.20 12.83
C ILE A 34 -3.00 -6.98 13.37
N ASP A 35 -3.15 -6.66 14.65
CA ASP A 35 -4.48 -6.40 15.23
C ASP A 35 -5.12 -5.15 14.60
N LEU A 36 -4.34 -4.08 14.43
CA LEU A 36 -4.80 -2.86 13.78
C LEU A 36 -5.07 -3.07 12.30
N MET A 37 -4.24 -3.87 11.63
CA MET A 37 -4.49 -4.27 10.25
C MET A 37 -5.85 -4.98 10.11
N VAL A 38 -6.11 -5.99 10.94
CA VAL A 38 -7.38 -6.74 10.89
C VAL A 38 -8.56 -5.81 11.21
N ALA A 39 -8.46 -4.95 12.22
CA ALA A 39 -9.50 -3.97 12.53
C ALA A 39 -9.78 -3.03 11.33
N ARG A 40 -8.72 -2.55 10.67
CA ARG A 40 -8.81 -1.72 9.46
C ARG A 40 -9.47 -2.45 8.29
N LEU A 41 -9.16 -3.74 8.09
CA LEU A 41 -9.82 -4.56 7.07
C LEU A 41 -11.33 -4.67 7.35
N HIS A 42 -11.72 -4.94 8.60
CA HIS A 42 -13.13 -4.99 8.99
C HIS A 42 -13.87 -3.69 8.71
N GLU A 43 -13.28 -2.56 9.10
CA GLU A 43 -13.89 -1.24 8.97
C GLU A 43 -14.09 -0.84 7.50
N LEU A 44 -13.07 -1.05 6.67
CA LEU A 44 -13.05 -0.50 5.32
C LEU A 44 -13.54 -1.47 4.23
N ASN A 45 -13.79 -2.74 4.54
CA ASN A 45 -14.10 -3.77 3.54
C ASN A 45 -15.30 -3.45 2.63
N ARG A 46 -16.29 -2.69 3.14
CA ARG A 46 -17.47 -2.30 2.35
C ARG A 46 -17.25 -1.05 1.49
N THR A 47 -16.24 -0.26 1.80
CA THR A 47 -16.01 1.06 1.20
C THR A 47 -14.95 1.02 0.10
N VAL A 48 -13.97 0.12 0.22
CA VAL A 48 -12.85 0.03 -0.74
C VAL A 48 -12.99 -1.18 -1.66
N ASP A 49 -12.46 -1.04 -2.87
CA ASP A 49 -12.37 -2.12 -3.87
C ASP A 49 -11.25 -3.10 -3.56
N GLY A 50 -10.19 -2.64 -2.88
CA GLY A 50 -9.07 -3.48 -2.51
C GLY A 50 -8.16 -2.89 -1.43
N PHE A 51 -7.37 -3.76 -0.82
CA PHE A 51 -6.34 -3.45 0.16
C PHE A 51 -4.98 -3.79 -0.43
N VAL A 52 -4.02 -2.88 -0.35
CA VAL A 52 -2.62 -3.13 -0.72
C VAL A 52 -1.76 -3.00 0.52
N ILE A 53 -1.30 -4.14 1.03
CA ILE A 53 -0.54 -4.24 2.28
C ILE A 53 0.93 -4.37 1.92
N VAL A 54 1.72 -3.36 2.22
CA VAL A 54 3.16 -3.35 1.91
C VAL A 54 3.96 -3.76 3.15
N GLU A 55 4.75 -4.83 3.04
CA GLU A 55 5.55 -5.34 4.16
C GLU A 55 7.02 -5.47 3.77
N ALA A 56 7.91 -4.93 4.61
CA ALA A 56 9.35 -5.13 4.49
C ALA A 56 9.89 -6.21 5.46
N PRO A 57 11.02 -6.87 5.14
CA PRO A 57 11.71 -7.79 6.06
C PRO A 57 12.54 -7.07 7.14
N TYR A 58 12.39 -5.75 7.27
CA TYR A 58 13.06 -4.93 8.28
C TYR A 58 12.05 -3.99 8.96
N THR A 59 12.31 -3.64 10.22
CA THR A 59 11.59 -2.59 10.94
C THR A 59 11.96 -1.21 10.39
N PHE A 60 11.18 -0.19 10.74
CA PHE A 60 11.51 1.21 10.44
C PHE A 60 12.80 1.70 11.11
N THR A 61 13.27 0.99 12.14
CA THR A 61 14.56 1.20 12.80
C THR A 61 15.70 0.40 12.18
N GLY A 62 15.46 -0.37 11.12
CA GLY A 62 16.48 -1.11 10.37
C GLY A 62 16.82 -2.49 10.92
N LYS A 63 16.08 -3.01 11.92
CA LYS A 63 16.28 -4.36 12.45
C LYS A 63 15.58 -5.37 11.55
N SER A 64 16.18 -6.54 11.33
CA SER A 64 15.49 -7.63 10.63
C SER A 64 14.21 -8.03 11.39
N LYS A 65 13.14 -8.31 10.65
CA LYS A 65 11.87 -8.79 11.20
C LYS A 65 11.29 -9.92 10.35
N PRO A 66 10.54 -10.85 10.97
CA PRO A 66 9.75 -11.81 10.21
C PRO A 66 8.63 -11.12 9.44
N LEU A 67 8.12 -11.77 8.38
CA LEU A 67 6.93 -11.33 7.67
C LEU A 67 5.68 -11.74 8.46
N HIS A 68 5.08 -10.79 9.16
CA HIS A 68 3.95 -10.99 10.07
C HIS A 68 2.62 -11.20 9.32
N VAL A 69 2.43 -10.56 8.17
CA VAL A 69 1.18 -10.65 7.39
C VAL A 69 0.98 -12.07 6.86
N LYS A 70 2.04 -12.67 6.29
CA LYS A 70 2.01 -14.05 5.80
C LYS A 70 1.74 -15.05 6.92
N ARG A 71 2.37 -14.85 8.08
CA ARG A 71 2.19 -15.73 9.27
C ARG A 71 0.79 -15.66 9.86
N SER A 72 0.09 -14.55 9.67
CA SER A 72 -1.24 -14.30 10.22
C SER A 72 -2.37 -14.54 9.21
N ARG A 73 -2.11 -15.25 8.11
CA ARG A 73 -3.06 -15.48 7.00
C ARG A 73 -4.48 -15.83 7.45
N ARG A 74 -4.62 -16.77 8.38
CA ARG A 74 -5.93 -17.19 8.94
C ARG A 74 -6.76 -16.02 9.50
N ARG A 75 -6.11 -14.98 10.03
CA ARG A 75 -6.78 -13.84 10.67
C ARG A 75 -7.43 -12.88 9.67
N TRP A 76 -6.98 -12.89 8.42
CA TRP A 76 -7.49 -12.00 7.37
C TRP A 76 -8.00 -12.74 6.14
N GLU A 77 -8.07 -14.09 6.20
CA GLU A 77 -8.62 -14.94 5.14
C GLU A 77 -10.00 -14.49 4.63
N PRO A 78 -10.95 -14.02 5.48
CA PRO A 78 -12.24 -13.53 4.97
C PRO A 78 -12.13 -12.35 3.99
N PHE A 79 -11.01 -11.63 4.01
CA PHE A 79 -10.72 -10.49 3.14
C PHE A 79 -9.78 -10.84 1.97
N ALA A 80 -9.36 -12.10 1.85
CA ALA A 80 -8.32 -12.51 0.90
C ALA A 80 -8.64 -12.14 -0.56
N GLY A 81 -9.92 -12.12 -0.94
CA GLY A 81 -10.35 -11.71 -2.29
C GLY A 81 -10.12 -10.23 -2.61
N LYS A 82 -9.89 -9.38 -1.59
CA LYS A 82 -9.60 -7.95 -1.74
C LYS A 82 -8.17 -7.57 -1.34
N VAL A 83 -7.38 -8.49 -0.76
CA VAL A 83 -6.06 -8.19 -0.20
C VAL A 83 -4.94 -8.57 -1.17
N THR A 84 -4.15 -7.58 -1.55
CA THR A 84 -2.85 -7.75 -2.23
C THR A 84 -1.73 -7.52 -1.21
N HIS A 85 -0.99 -8.58 -0.86
CA HIS A 85 0.18 -8.49 0.03
C HIS A 85 1.46 -8.31 -0.81
N VAL A 86 2.07 -7.12 -0.70
CA VAL A 86 3.31 -6.77 -1.39
C VAL A 86 4.48 -6.90 -0.42
N VAL A 87 5.33 -7.90 -0.65
CA VAL A 87 6.55 -8.09 0.13
C VAL A 87 7.72 -7.39 -0.57
N MET A 88 8.37 -6.47 0.13
CA MET A 88 9.61 -5.86 -0.34
C MET A 88 10.71 -6.92 -0.41
N PRO A 89 11.52 -6.97 -1.49
CA PRO A 89 12.70 -7.81 -1.52
C PRO A 89 13.67 -7.36 -0.43
N PRO A 90 14.51 -8.27 0.06
CA PRO A 90 15.58 -7.90 0.97
C PRO A 90 16.44 -6.79 0.36
N PHE A 91 16.66 -5.73 1.13
CA PHE A 91 17.60 -4.66 0.84
C PHE A 91 18.38 -4.35 2.11
N GLU A 92 19.60 -3.82 2.00
CA GLU A 92 20.28 -3.30 3.18
C GLU A 92 19.55 -2.03 3.62
N PRO A 93 18.92 -2.01 4.82
CA PRO A 93 18.20 -0.83 5.25
C PRO A 93 19.21 0.32 5.41
N PRO A 94 18.99 1.49 4.75
CA PRO A 94 19.87 2.63 4.89
C PRO A 94 20.15 2.91 6.36
N LYS A 95 21.41 3.12 6.75
CA LYS A 95 21.79 3.46 8.14
C LYS A 95 21.34 4.86 8.58
N SER A 96 20.70 5.61 7.68
CA SER A 96 20.21 6.98 7.88
C SER A 96 18.91 7.03 8.69
N THR A 97 18.03 7.99 8.38
CA THR A 97 16.80 8.26 9.15
C THR A 97 15.73 7.19 8.93
N THR A 98 14.76 7.15 9.84
CA THR A 98 13.53 6.36 9.70
C THR A 98 12.81 6.64 8.37
N TRP A 99 12.81 7.90 7.92
CA TRP A 99 12.22 8.31 6.65
C TRP A 99 12.90 7.66 5.46
N SER A 100 14.24 7.65 5.42
CA SER A 100 14.99 6.98 4.35
C SER A 100 14.69 5.48 4.27
N ARG A 101 14.39 4.83 5.39
CA ARG A 101 13.97 3.42 5.44
C ARG A 101 12.52 3.20 5.01
N MET A 102 11.67 4.22 5.14
CA MET A 102 10.27 4.19 4.72
C MET A 102 10.10 4.55 3.23
N SER A 103 10.95 5.41 2.67
CA SER A 103 10.85 5.88 1.29
C SER A 103 10.70 4.76 0.24
N PRO A 104 11.42 3.62 0.32
CA PRO A 104 11.23 2.52 -0.63
C PRO A 104 9.83 1.91 -0.57
N GLN A 105 9.27 1.79 0.64
CA GLN A 105 7.91 1.29 0.83
C GLN A 105 6.89 2.28 0.26
N MET A 106 7.08 3.58 0.51
CA MET A 106 6.23 4.63 -0.05
C MET A 106 6.33 4.70 -1.58
N SER A 107 7.49 4.45 -2.17
CA SER A 107 7.63 4.39 -3.63
C SER A 107 6.77 3.29 -4.24
N VAL A 108 6.64 2.14 -3.57
CA VAL A 108 5.74 1.06 -4.01
C VAL A 108 4.27 1.47 -3.90
N ILE A 109 3.94 2.31 -2.91
CA ILE A 109 2.62 2.92 -2.74
C ILE A 109 2.35 4.01 -3.79
N TYR A 110 3.37 4.75 -4.24
CA TYR A 110 3.15 5.81 -5.22
C TYR A 110 3.20 5.33 -6.67
N ASP A 111 3.90 4.23 -6.96
CA ASP A 111 4.03 3.73 -8.34
C ASP A 111 2.69 3.28 -8.92
N GLY A 112 1.71 2.87 -8.07
CA GLY A 112 0.25 2.87 -8.29
C GLY A 112 -0.34 2.10 -9.50
N THR A 113 0.51 1.72 -10.45
CA THR A 113 0.13 1.44 -11.84
C THR A 113 -0.19 -0.02 -12.10
N GLU A 114 -0.01 -0.89 -11.10
CA GLU A 114 -0.07 -2.34 -11.27
C GLU A 114 -0.83 -3.08 -10.16
N TRP A 115 -1.48 -2.40 -9.21
CA TRP A 115 -2.10 -3.06 -8.04
C TRP A 115 -3.13 -4.14 -8.42
N ASP A 116 -3.83 -3.98 -9.55
CA ASP A 116 -4.74 -4.98 -10.11
C ASP A 116 -4.07 -6.21 -10.69
N ARG A 117 -2.83 -6.02 -11.16
CA ARG A 117 -2.04 -7.04 -11.87
C ARG A 117 -1.09 -7.76 -10.92
N LEU A 118 -0.97 -7.31 -9.67
CA LEU A 118 -0.10 -7.88 -8.64
C LEU A 118 -0.60 -9.21 -8.06
N SER A 119 -1.68 -9.79 -8.58
CA SER A 119 -2.23 -11.04 -8.04
C SER A 119 -1.36 -12.28 -8.25
N THR A 120 -0.26 -12.26 -9.01
CA THR A 120 0.69 -13.41 -9.02
C THR A 120 2.11 -13.16 -9.58
N ARG A 121 2.48 -11.92 -9.95
CA ARG A 121 3.78 -11.63 -10.63
C ARG A 121 4.68 -10.62 -9.90
N SER A 122 4.56 -10.55 -8.58
CA SER A 122 5.11 -9.48 -7.72
C SER A 122 6.64 -9.37 -7.63
N GLN A 123 7.43 -10.22 -8.30
CA GLN A 123 8.90 -10.12 -8.26
C GLN A 123 9.49 -9.17 -9.32
N ALA A 124 8.76 -8.87 -10.40
CA ALA A 124 9.30 -8.11 -11.53
C ALA A 124 9.32 -6.58 -11.30
N LEU A 125 8.36 -6.03 -10.55
CA LEU A 125 8.23 -4.58 -10.36
C LEU A 125 9.24 -4.01 -9.37
N VAL A 126 9.59 -4.76 -8.33
CA VAL A 126 10.60 -4.26 -7.38
C VAL A 126 12.01 -4.21 -7.99
N ARG A 127 12.26 -4.96 -9.07
CA ARG A 127 13.47 -4.81 -9.89
C ARG A 127 13.52 -3.48 -10.66
N LYS A 128 12.38 -2.91 -11.05
CA LYS A 128 12.32 -1.64 -11.79
C LYS A 128 12.54 -0.43 -10.88
N ALA A 129 12.10 -0.52 -9.62
CA ALA A 129 12.39 0.49 -8.59
C ALA A 129 13.90 0.64 -8.33
N ARG A 130 14.70 -0.43 -8.40
CA ARG A 130 16.18 -0.39 -8.30
C ARG A 130 16.83 0.53 -9.34
N HIS A 131 16.27 0.63 -10.55
CA HIS A 131 16.89 1.43 -11.61
C HIS A 131 16.66 2.93 -11.47
N ARG A 132 15.60 3.37 -10.78
CA ARG A 132 15.33 4.81 -10.61
C ARG A 132 16.06 5.40 -9.41
N THR A 133 16.24 4.64 -8.33
CA THR A 133 16.95 5.12 -7.13
C THR A 133 18.47 5.12 -7.29
N ALA A 134 19.03 4.22 -8.10
CA ALA A 134 20.47 4.18 -8.39
C ALA A 134 20.95 5.34 -9.27
N VAL A 135 20.07 5.95 -10.06
CA VAL A 135 20.39 7.07 -10.97
C VAL A 135 20.23 8.43 -10.28
N ALA A 136 19.50 8.51 -9.17
CA ALA A 136 19.29 9.76 -8.43
C ALA A 136 20.41 10.10 -7.42
N HIS A 137 21.39 9.21 -7.24
CA HIS A 137 22.54 9.39 -6.35
C HIS A 137 23.89 9.10 -7.03
N GLY A 138 23.93 9.14 -8.37
CA GLY A 138 25.14 9.07 -9.19
C GLY A 138 25.43 10.40 -9.84
#